data_AF-A0A372Q4F1-F1
#
_entry.id   AF-A0A372Q4F1-F1
#
_cell.length_a   1.000
_cell.length_b   1.000
_cell.length_c   1.000
_cell.angle_alpha   90.00
_cell.angle_beta   90.00
_cell.angle_gamma   90.00
#
_symmetry.space_group_name_H-M   'P 1'
#
loop_
_entity.id
_entity.type
_entity.pdbx_description
1 polymer ?
#
loop_
_entity_poly.entity_id
_entity_poly.type
_entity_poly.pdbx_seq_one_letter_code
_entity_poly.pdbx_strand_id
1 'polypeptide(L)'
;MDGTKPKGFGRFGYSDIFILKGIGNNNVNKIIEKEDEKVLLKRLYTYWSKEYNETSIEDILNNGVNQLKSYMNIISKGKTIDYYSSGIFDKRIKITKSNSNKLEGFVILVIGFRHILWRSVGEIITNYSY
;
A
#
# COMPACT_ATOMS: atom_id res chain seq x y z
N MET A 1 2.29 1.82 18.11
CA MET A 1 2.31 0.72 17.12
C MET A 1 2.07 -0.57 17.87
N ASP A 2 1.09 -1.36 17.48
CA ASP A 2 0.84 -2.67 18.10
C ASP A 2 1.72 -3.71 17.39
N GLY A 3 2.86 -4.04 18.01
CA GLY A 3 3.85 -4.97 17.46
C GLY A 3 3.40 -6.44 17.42
N THR A 4 2.15 -6.73 17.80
CA THR A 4 1.55 -8.08 17.69
C THR A 4 0.81 -8.29 16.37
N LYS A 5 0.51 -7.23 15.62
CA LYS A 5 -0.22 -7.35 14.36
C LYS A 5 0.72 -7.75 13.23
N PRO A 6 0.34 -8.73 12.37
CA PRO A 6 1.09 -9.02 11.16
C PRO A 6 1.20 -7.76 10.30
N LYS A 7 2.38 -7.54 9.70
CA LYS A 7 2.51 -6.51 8.67
C LYS A 7 1.55 -6.84 7.51
N GLY A 8 0.91 -5.81 6.93
CA GLY A 8 -0.31 -5.90 6.14
C GLY A 8 -1.65 -5.69 6.90
N PHE A 9 -1.72 -5.88 8.23
CA PHE A 9 -2.97 -5.83 9.02
C PHE A 9 -3.22 -4.53 9.81
N GLY A 10 -2.58 -3.43 9.43
CA GLY A 10 -2.67 -2.13 10.12
C GLY A 10 -3.90 -1.31 9.68
N ARG A 11 -4.45 -0.48 10.58
CA ARG A 11 -5.61 0.40 10.29
C ARG A 11 -5.25 1.68 9.53
N PHE A 12 -3.98 2.07 9.48
CA PHE A 12 -3.50 3.30 8.83
C PHE A 12 -2.31 2.96 7.92
N GLY A 13 -2.15 3.75 6.84
CA GLY A 13 -1.22 3.52 5.74
C GLY A 13 0.18 3.04 6.15
N TYR A 14 0.65 2.01 5.46
CA TYR A 14 1.95 1.39 5.68
C TYR A 14 3.08 2.31 5.22
N SER A 15 3.87 2.82 6.16
CA SER A 15 5.24 3.24 5.89
C SER A 15 6.16 2.24 6.58
N ASP A 16 6.51 1.18 5.86
CA ASP A 16 7.47 0.18 6.33
C ASP A 16 8.84 0.41 5.69
N ILE A 17 9.89 0.35 6.52
CA ILE A 17 11.27 0.32 6.05
C ILE A 17 11.64 -1.14 5.85
N PHE A 18 11.97 -1.50 4.63
CA PHE A 18 12.45 -2.82 4.23
C PHE A 18 13.94 -2.72 3.87
N ILE A 19 14.74 -3.67 4.34
CA ILE A 19 16.17 -3.74 4.05
C ILE A 19 16.41 -4.90 3.09
N LEU A 20 17.17 -4.65 2.02
CA LEU A 20 17.56 -5.69 1.08
C LEU A 20 18.36 -6.79 1.75
N LYS A 21 17.90 -8.05 1.62
CA LYS A 21 18.63 -9.20 2.13
C LYS A 21 19.84 -9.50 1.24
N GLY A 22 20.99 -9.76 1.86
CA GLY A 22 22.13 -10.42 1.21
C GLY A 22 23.05 -9.53 0.37
N ILE A 23 22.98 -8.19 0.50
CA ILE A 23 23.89 -7.30 -0.25
C ILE A 23 24.72 -6.45 0.71
N GLY A 24 25.88 -6.96 1.11
CA GLY A 24 26.88 -6.23 1.91
C GLY A 24 27.75 -5.27 1.09
N ASN A 25 27.22 -4.70 0.01
CA ASN A 25 28.04 -4.02 -1.01
C ASN A 25 27.52 -2.61 -1.32
N ASN A 26 28.38 -1.60 -1.33
CA ASN A 26 27.99 -0.18 -1.45
C ASN A 26 27.35 0.19 -2.82
N ASN A 27 27.28 -0.75 -3.75
CA ASN A 27 26.73 -0.57 -5.10
C ASN A 27 25.33 -1.19 -5.31
N VAL A 28 24.61 -1.56 -4.24
CA VAL A 28 23.29 -2.21 -4.32
C VAL A 28 22.34 -1.50 -5.30
N ASN A 29 22.26 -0.18 -5.21
CA ASN A 29 21.37 0.62 -6.05
C ASN A 29 21.70 0.48 -7.54
N LYS A 30 22.98 0.41 -7.91
CA LYS A 30 23.41 0.24 -9.31
C LYS A 30 23.07 -1.15 -9.87
N ILE A 31 23.00 -2.15 -8.99
CA ILE A 31 22.63 -3.52 -9.37
C ILE A 31 21.13 -3.57 -9.66
N ILE A 32 20.31 -3.06 -8.73
CA ILE A 32 18.86 -2.99 -8.88
C ILE A 32 18.45 -2.13 -10.09
N GLU A 33 19.22 -1.07 -10.39
CA GLU A 33 19.09 -0.26 -11.61
C GLU A 33 19.10 -1.01 -12.93
N LYS A 34 19.71 -2.18 -12.99
CA LYS A 34 19.84 -2.94 -14.24
C LYS A 34 18.95 -4.18 -14.27
N GLU A 35 18.18 -4.42 -13.22
CA GLU A 35 17.38 -5.62 -13.11
C GLU A 35 16.05 -5.48 -13.82
N ASP A 36 15.64 -6.58 -14.47
CA ASP A 36 14.30 -6.73 -14.99
C ASP A 36 13.27 -6.75 -13.86
N GLU A 37 12.09 -6.21 -14.11
CA GLU A 37 11.00 -6.12 -13.12
C GLU A 37 10.66 -7.51 -12.53
N LYS A 38 10.68 -8.59 -13.33
CA LYS A 38 10.36 -9.94 -12.80
C LYS A 38 11.41 -10.45 -11.82
N VAL A 39 12.67 -10.07 -12.00
CA VAL A 39 13.75 -10.42 -11.07
C VAL A 39 13.61 -9.57 -9.81
N LEU A 40 13.36 -8.28 -9.99
CA LEU A 40 13.17 -7.32 -8.90
C LEU A 40 12.00 -7.72 -7.99
N LEU A 41 10.85 -8.09 -8.56
CA LEU A 41 9.66 -8.54 -7.84
C LEU A 41 9.94 -9.74 -6.91
N LYS A 42 10.82 -10.66 -7.33
CA LYS A 42 11.18 -11.85 -6.55
C LYS A 42 12.25 -11.62 -5.49
N ARG A 43 12.86 -10.43 -5.44
CA ARG A 43 13.89 -10.14 -4.44
C ARG A 43 13.32 -10.15 -3.03
N LEU A 44 14.04 -10.80 -2.13
CA LEU A 44 13.71 -10.87 -0.72
C LEU A 44 14.26 -9.66 0.04
N TYR A 45 13.39 -9.09 0.86
CA TYR A 45 13.71 -8.03 1.80
C TYR A 45 13.45 -8.54 3.20
N THR A 46 14.34 -8.17 4.12
CA THR A 46 14.11 -8.37 5.54
C THR A 46 13.45 -7.12 6.12
N TYR A 47 12.56 -7.36 7.07
CA TYR A 47 12.05 -6.29 7.91
C TYR A 47 12.05 -6.76 9.35
N TRP A 48 12.13 -5.78 10.25
CA TRP A 48 11.97 -6.05 11.66
C TRP A 48 10.48 -6.23 11.97
N SER A 49 10.12 -7.43 12.39
CA SER A 49 9.02 -7.67 13.32
C SER A 49 9.66 -8.18 14.62
N LYS A 50 8.90 -8.62 15.62
CA LYS A 50 9.48 -9.20 16.85
C LYS A 50 10.61 -10.23 16.58
N GLU A 51 10.58 -10.85 15.40
CA GLU A 51 11.69 -11.59 14.77
C GLU A 51 12.04 -11.02 13.37
N TYR A 52 13.22 -11.40 12.84
CA TYR A 52 13.59 -11.11 11.45
C TYR A 52 12.72 -11.94 10.51
N ASN A 53 11.86 -11.28 9.75
CA ASN A 53 11.01 -11.89 8.74
C ASN A 53 11.41 -11.45 7.34
N GLU A 54 11.08 -12.27 6.36
CA GLU A 54 11.38 -12.06 4.95
C GLU A 54 10.09 -11.90 4.15
N THR A 55 10.16 -11.09 3.09
CA THR A 55 9.06 -10.91 2.14
C THR A 55 9.63 -10.54 0.78
N SER A 56 8.88 -10.81 -0.29
CA SER A 56 9.25 -10.35 -1.63
C SER A 56 8.69 -8.97 -1.93
N ILE A 57 9.26 -8.27 -2.91
CA ILE A 57 8.68 -7.02 -3.44
C ILE A 57 7.27 -7.26 -3.98
N GLU A 58 7.07 -8.41 -4.65
CA GLU A 58 5.77 -8.82 -5.17
C GLU A 58 4.72 -8.93 -4.06
N ASP A 59 5.06 -9.57 -2.94
CA ASP A 59 4.14 -9.69 -1.79
C ASP A 59 3.81 -8.33 -1.19
N ILE A 60 4.81 -7.43 -1.05
CA ILE A 60 4.60 -6.06 -0.55
C ILE A 60 3.62 -5.31 -1.46
N LEU A 61 3.83 -5.36 -2.78
CA LEU A 61 2.95 -4.70 -3.76
C LEU A 61 1.53 -5.28 -3.72
N ASN A 62 1.39 -6.61 -3.72
CA ASN A 62 0.10 -7.28 -3.69
C ASN A 62 -0.67 -6.97 -2.40
N ASN A 63 0.01 -6.93 -1.26
CA ASN A 63 -0.58 -6.53 0.01
C ASN A 63 -1.04 -5.08 -0.02
N GLY A 64 -0.23 -4.17 -0.58
CA GLY A 64 -0.61 -2.78 -0.79
C GLY A 64 -1.85 -2.63 -1.67
N VAL A 65 -1.93 -3.40 -2.77
CA VAL A 65 -3.09 -3.41 -3.69
C VAL A 65 -4.35 -3.89 -2.96
N ASN A 66 -4.26 -4.99 -2.22
CA ASN A 66 -5.40 -5.54 -1.47
C ASN A 66 -5.87 -4.58 -0.37
N GLN A 67 -4.93 -3.91 0.31
CA GLN A 67 -5.26 -2.93 1.32
C GLN A 67 -5.93 -1.69 0.71
N LEU A 68 -5.37 -1.13 -0.36
CA LEU A 68 -5.97 0.02 -1.04
C LEU A 68 -7.36 -0.32 -1.59
N LYS A 69 -7.55 -1.52 -2.14
CA LYS A 69 -8.88 -2.00 -2.57
C LYS A 69 -9.89 -1.99 -1.41
N SER A 70 -9.46 -2.43 -0.23
CA SER A 70 -10.28 -2.41 0.98
C SER A 70 -10.62 -0.98 1.41
N TYR A 71 -9.66 -0.05 1.35
CA TYR A 71 -9.91 1.36 1.63
C TYR A 71 -10.85 2.01 0.62
N MET A 72 -10.66 1.77 -0.67
CA MET A 72 -11.54 2.30 -1.71
C MET A 72 -12.99 1.82 -1.52
N ASN A 73 -13.19 0.57 -1.10
CA ASN A 73 -14.50 0.02 -0.74
C ASN A 73 -15.14 0.69 0.48
N ILE A 74 -14.35 1.23 1.42
CA ILE A 74 -14.86 2.00 2.54
C ILE A 74 -15.15 3.44 2.13
N ILE A 75 -14.25 4.05 1.34
CA ILE A 75 -14.42 5.40 0.80
C ILE A 75 -15.73 5.46 0.00
N SER A 76 -15.97 4.49 -0.88
CA SER A 76 -17.16 4.45 -1.74
C SER A 76 -18.50 4.41 -1.00
N LYS A 77 -18.50 4.06 0.30
CA LYS A 77 -19.70 4.11 1.16
C LYS A 77 -20.07 5.53 1.61
N GLY A 78 -19.17 6.49 1.45
CA GLY A 78 -19.38 7.89 1.80
C GLY A 78 -19.25 8.16 3.30
N LYS A 79 -19.90 9.22 3.78
CA LYS A 79 -19.83 9.66 5.18
C LYS A 79 -20.62 8.73 6.09
N THR A 80 -20.06 8.42 7.25
CA THR A 80 -20.77 7.70 8.32
C THR A 80 -21.09 8.60 9.52
N ILE A 81 -22.05 8.19 10.34
CA ILE A 81 -22.55 8.94 11.51
C ILE A 81 -21.78 8.54 12.78
N ASP A 82 -21.29 7.30 12.84
CA ASP A 82 -20.64 6.74 14.03
C ASP A 82 -19.52 5.72 13.69
N TYR A 83 -18.92 5.16 14.73
CA TYR A 83 -17.86 4.15 14.64
C TYR A 83 -18.36 2.72 14.39
N TYR A 84 -19.67 2.48 14.45
CA TYR A 84 -20.29 1.16 14.27
C TYR A 84 -20.65 0.89 12.81
N SER A 85 -20.85 1.95 12.03
CA SER A 85 -21.20 1.90 10.62
C SER A 85 -19.97 2.11 9.73
N SER A 86 -19.93 1.38 8.61
CA SER A 86 -18.79 1.41 7.68
C SER A 86 -18.85 2.63 6.77
N GLY A 87 -17.85 3.50 6.83
CA GLY A 87 -17.69 4.64 5.93
C GLY A 87 -16.59 5.58 6.42
N ILE A 88 -16.54 6.79 5.87
CA ILE A 88 -15.59 7.81 6.27
C ILE A 88 -16.14 8.55 7.50
N PHE A 89 -15.44 8.41 8.63
CA PHE A 89 -15.69 9.14 9.86
C PHE A 89 -14.58 10.16 10.13
N ASP A 90 -14.34 11.06 9.16
CA ASP A 90 -13.38 12.16 9.29
C ASP A 90 -14.02 13.48 8.87
N LYS A 91 -14.10 14.43 9.79
CA LYS A 91 -14.71 15.75 9.56
C LYS A 91 -13.93 16.65 8.60
N ARG A 92 -12.66 16.32 8.31
CA ARG A 92 -11.78 17.09 7.41
C ARG A 92 -12.06 16.80 5.94
N ILE A 93 -12.69 15.67 5.64
CA ILE A 93 -13.04 15.26 4.28
C ILE A 93 -14.45 15.75 3.98
N LYS A 94 -14.61 16.58 2.95
CA LYS A 94 -15.91 17.12 2.55
C LYS A 94 -16.58 16.14 1.59
N ILE A 95 -17.60 15.44 2.08
CA ILE A 95 -18.31 14.43 1.27
C ILE A 95 -19.66 14.98 0.85
N THR A 96 -19.89 15.07 -0.46
CA THR A 96 -21.16 15.51 -1.05
C THR A 96 -21.74 14.43 -1.95
N LYS A 97 -23.04 14.13 -1.79
CA LYS A 97 -23.75 13.22 -2.69
C LYS A 97 -23.77 13.83 -4.09
N SER A 98 -23.44 13.03 -5.09
CA SER A 98 -23.31 13.44 -6.48
C SER A 98 -23.88 12.36 -7.40
N ASN A 99 -23.87 12.64 -8.70
CA ASN A 99 -24.03 11.61 -9.72
C ASN A 99 -22.84 10.62 -9.66
N SER A 100 -22.91 9.56 -10.47
CA SER A 100 -21.85 8.54 -10.55
C SER A 100 -20.49 9.18 -10.84
N ASN A 101 -19.57 9.03 -9.90
CA ASN A 101 -18.17 9.41 -9.99
C ASN A 101 -17.29 8.17 -9.98
N LYS A 102 -16.02 8.37 -10.32
CA LYS A 102 -15.00 7.33 -10.42
C LYS A 102 -13.94 7.53 -9.34
N LEU A 103 -13.70 6.50 -8.55
CA LEU A 103 -12.59 6.45 -7.60
C LEU A 103 -11.51 5.52 -8.16
N GLU A 104 -10.34 6.06 -8.44
CA GLU A 104 -9.18 5.32 -8.93
C GLU A 104 -8.10 5.27 -7.86
N GLY A 105 -7.47 4.11 -7.71
CA GLY A 105 -6.41 3.88 -6.72
C GLY A 105 -5.13 3.41 -7.36
N PHE A 106 -4.01 3.96 -6.92
CA PHE A 106 -2.66 3.56 -7.32
C PHE A 106 -1.82 3.23 -6.09
N VAL A 107 -1.12 2.10 -6.13
CA VAL A 107 -0.06 1.77 -5.19
C VAL A 107 1.26 2.12 -5.84
N ILE A 108 2.07 2.92 -5.14
CA ILE A 108 3.41 3.33 -5.58
C ILE A 108 4.40 2.75 -4.59
N LEU A 109 5.37 1.99 -5.08
CA LEU A 109 6.47 1.44 -4.30
C LEU A 109 7.79 2.00 -4.83
N VAL A 110 8.54 2.63 -3.95
CA VAL A 110 9.88 3.13 -4.25
C VAL A 110 10.91 2.13 -3.71
N ILE A 111 11.80 1.66 -4.58
CA ILE A 111 12.86 0.70 -4.26
C ILE A 111 14.21 1.41 -4.39
N GLY A 112 14.96 1.46 -3.28
CA GLY A 112 16.16 2.29 -3.21
C GLY A 112 15.82 3.76 -3.41
N PHE A 113 16.61 4.48 -4.24
CA PHE A 113 16.40 5.92 -4.48
C PHE A 113 15.78 6.24 -5.85
N ARG A 114 15.70 5.28 -6.77
CA ARG A 114 15.48 5.56 -8.20
C ARG A 114 14.49 4.64 -8.90
N HIS A 115 14.08 3.53 -8.28
CA HIS A 115 13.09 2.63 -8.89
C HIS A 115 11.72 2.89 -8.32
N ILE A 116 10.79 3.16 -9.22
CA ILE A 116 9.39 3.36 -8.87
C ILE A 116 8.60 2.29 -9.60
N LEU A 117 8.07 1.34 -8.83
CA LEU A 117 7.04 0.43 -9.31
C LEU A 117 5.68 0.97 -8.91
N TRP A 118 4.69 0.77 -9.77
CA TRP A 118 3.32 1.12 -9.43
C TRP A 118 2.33 0.10 -9.96
N ARG A 119 1.17 0.04 -9.32
CA ARG A 119 0.03 -0.80 -9.71
C ARG A 119 -1.26 -0.02 -9.59
N SER A 120 -2.09 -0.05 -10.63
CA SER A 120 -3.48 0.39 -10.52
C SER A 120 -4.30 -0.70 -9.82
N VAL A 121 -5.19 -0.29 -8.92
CA VAL A 121 -6.10 -1.18 -8.17
C VAL A 121 -7.45 -1.33 -8.88
N GLY A 122 -7.63 -0.62 -9.99
CA GLY A 122 -8.88 -0.52 -10.73
C GLY A 122 -9.75 0.66 -10.26
N GLU A 123 -10.93 0.76 -10.86
CA GLU A 123 -11.89 1.83 -10.63
C GLU A 123 -13.07 1.32 -9.79
N ILE A 124 -13.56 2.14 -8.86
CA ILE A 124 -14.83 1.92 -8.15
C ILE A 124 -15.77 3.09 -8.46
N ILE A 125 -17.00 2.77 -8.89
CA ILE A 125 -18.05 3.76 -9.09
C ILE A 125 -18.61 4.18 -7.72
N THR A 126 -18.73 5.48 -7.47
CA THR A 126 -19.26 6.03 -6.22
C THR A 126 -20.29 7.13 -6.51
N ASN A 127 -21.29 7.29 -5.65
CA ASN A 127 -22.29 8.37 -5.76
C ASN A 127 -21.91 9.59 -4.90
N TYR A 128 -20.62 9.77 -4.66
CA TYR A 128 -20.09 10.81 -3.80
C TYR A 128 -18.93 11.55 -4.49
N SER A 129 -18.78 12.81 -4.10
CA SER A 129 -17.62 13.67 -4.35
C SER A 129 -16.94 13.93 -3.00
N TYR A 130 -15.62 13.99 -3.01
CA TYR A 130 -14.76 14.09 -1.82
C TYR A 130 -13.85 15.32 -1.89
#